data_AF-A0A4D7DAD0-F1
#
_entry.id   AF-A0A4D7DAD0-F1
#
_cell.length_a   1.000
_cell.length_b   1.000
_cell.length_c   1.000
_cell.angle_alpha   90.00
_cell.angle_beta   90.00
_cell.angle_gamma   90.00
#
_symmetry.space_group_name_H-M   'P 1'
#
loop_
_entity.id
_entity.type
_entity.pdbx_description
1 polymer ?
#
loop_
_entity_poly.entity_id
_entity_poly.type
_entity_poly.pdbx_seq_one_letter_code
_entity_poly.pdbx_strand_id
1 'polypeptide(L)'
;MADATIPKPQPALLGEIATTRDGRDITQPWVRGLREARDPKLSMAVDWGAYDVVLNDDQVKSTLQQRIGAVVARDWNTIPGDESDPRSVAAAEAFDKTVKRLKWDRTTGKMLMGSFYGYSVAEMMWGYRDGLFDFVDIKVRHARRFRYDAQDNLRMLVPGNMQGEIMPERKFWVHAVGAPDDDSPYGLGLAHWLYWPTLFKRNGIRFWNIFLDKFGTPTAKGTYPQSTSPEQVNKLLQALQAIATDSGFVVPEGMAVELLTAAKSGTADFHQLCAYMDSAISKVVLSQTMTTDNGSPRSLLPMSNATTR
;
A
#
# COMPACT_ATOMS: atom_id res chain seq x y z
N MET A 1 -2.17 46.76 -33.46
CA MET A 1 -1.04 45.87 -33.74
C MET A 1 -1.59 44.69 -34.52
N ALA A 2 -0.95 44.36 -35.63
CA ALA A 2 -1.48 43.40 -36.61
C ALA A 2 -1.75 42.04 -35.96
N ASP A 3 -2.99 41.60 -36.14
CA ASP A 3 -3.48 40.27 -35.79
C ASP A 3 -2.76 39.26 -36.69
N ALA A 4 -1.64 38.72 -36.21
CA ALA A 4 -0.91 37.69 -36.91
C ALA A 4 -1.80 36.43 -36.89
N THR A 5 -2.49 36.19 -38.00
CA THR A 5 -3.37 35.03 -38.19
C THR A 5 -2.60 33.75 -37.87
N ILE A 6 -2.89 33.16 -36.71
CA ILE A 6 -2.29 31.91 -36.26
C ILE A 6 -2.64 30.84 -37.32
N PRO A 7 -1.66 30.14 -37.92
CA PRO A 7 -1.93 29.13 -38.92
C PRO A 7 -2.74 27.98 -38.30
N LYS A 8 -3.80 27.55 -38.98
CA LYS A 8 -4.62 26.42 -38.52
C LYS A 8 -3.76 25.15 -38.50
N PRO A 9 -3.79 24.37 -37.40
CA PRO A 9 -3.05 23.11 -37.34
C PRO A 9 -3.56 22.13 -38.41
N GLN A 10 -2.66 21.30 -38.92
CA GLN A 10 -3.04 20.22 -39.82
C GLN A 10 -3.99 19.25 -39.09
N PRO A 11 -4.98 18.63 -39.76
CA PRO A 11 -5.92 17.71 -39.13
C PRO A 11 -5.25 16.55 -38.38
N ALA A 12 -4.10 16.07 -38.87
CA ALA A 12 -3.34 15.01 -38.22
C ALA A 12 -2.78 15.40 -36.83
N LEU A 13 -2.64 16.71 -36.55
CA LEU A 13 -2.19 17.22 -35.25
C LEU A 13 -3.35 17.34 -34.24
N LEU A 14 -4.61 17.18 -34.69
CA LEU A 14 -5.80 17.30 -33.84
C LEU A 14 -6.25 15.98 -33.23
N GLY A 15 -5.77 14.84 -33.77
CA GLY A 15 -6.12 13.51 -33.31
C GLY A 15 -4.95 12.80 -32.62
N GLU A 16 -5.27 11.91 -31.69
CA GLU A 16 -4.28 10.98 -31.13
C GLU A 16 -4.00 9.85 -32.13
N ILE A 17 -2.71 9.61 -32.44
CA ILE A 17 -2.29 8.55 -33.39
C ILE A 17 -1.84 7.28 -32.64
N ALA A 18 -1.18 7.44 -31.50
CA ALA A 18 -0.60 6.35 -30.71
C ALA A 18 -1.55 5.88 -29.60
N THR A 19 -2.85 5.76 -29.91
CA THR A 19 -3.84 5.36 -28.89
C THR A 19 -3.71 3.88 -28.56
N THR A 20 -3.98 3.51 -27.31
CA THR A 20 -4.12 2.10 -26.91
C THR A 20 -5.56 1.58 -27.02
N ARG A 21 -6.50 2.42 -27.50
CA ARG A 21 -7.96 2.17 -27.54
C ARG A 21 -8.48 1.53 -28.84
N ASP A 22 -7.65 1.51 -29.88
CA ASP A 22 -8.02 1.06 -31.22
C ASP A 22 -7.60 -0.39 -31.51
N GLY A 23 -7.02 -1.07 -30.52
CA GLY A 23 -6.52 -2.45 -30.65
C GLY A 23 -5.29 -2.58 -31.55
N ARG A 24 -4.66 -1.47 -31.94
CA ARG A 24 -3.43 -1.49 -32.75
C ARG A 24 -2.16 -1.67 -31.93
N ASP A 25 -2.23 -1.40 -30.63
CA ASP A 25 -1.09 -1.65 -29.73
C ASP A 25 -0.95 -3.15 -29.43
N ILE A 26 0.03 -3.77 -30.10
CA ILE A 26 0.38 -5.19 -29.91
C ILE A 26 1.09 -5.47 -28.58
N THR A 27 1.47 -4.44 -27.82
CA THR A 27 2.19 -4.56 -26.54
C THR A 27 1.25 -4.63 -25.33
N GLN A 28 -0.04 -4.38 -25.53
CA GLN A 28 -1.09 -4.50 -24.51
C GLN A 28 -1.87 -5.82 -24.70
N PRO A 29 -1.50 -6.90 -23.99
CA PRO A 29 -2.22 -8.16 -24.12
C PRO A 29 -3.64 -8.02 -23.56
N TRP A 30 -4.63 -8.29 -24.41
CA TRP A 30 -6.05 -8.34 -24.05
C TRP A 30 -6.40 -9.74 -23.58
N VAL A 31 -6.91 -9.87 -22.35
CA VAL A 31 -7.44 -11.14 -21.86
C VAL A 31 -8.94 -11.12 -21.97
N ARG A 32 -9.48 -11.91 -22.92
CA ARG A 32 -10.94 -12.03 -23.16
C ARG A 32 -11.64 -10.68 -23.43
N GLY A 33 -10.95 -9.74 -24.05
CA GLY A 33 -11.49 -8.41 -24.38
C GLY A 33 -11.45 -7.39 -23.24
N LEU A 34 -10.81 -7.71 -22.11
CA LEU A 34 -10.56 -6.80 -21.01
C LEU A 34 -9.07 -6.43 -20.92
N ARG A 35 -8.80 -5.18 -20.51
CA ARG A 35 -7.46 -4.71 -20.14
C ARG A 35 -7.05 -5.35 -18.84
N GLU A 36 -5.86 -5.92 -18.81
CA GLU A 36 -5.21 -6.34 -17.57
C GLU A 36 -4.48 -5.17 -16.90
N ALA A 37 -4.33 -5.25 -15.59
CA ALA A 37 -3.48 -4.31 -14.87
C ALA A 37 -2.02 -4.56 -15.25
N ARG A 38 -1.30 -3.49 -15.61
CA ARG A 38 0.12 -3.57 -16.00
C ARG A 38 1.07 -3.86 -14.84
N ASP A 39 0.63 -3.75 -13.60
CA ASP A 39 1.50 -4.02 -12.44
C ASP A 39 1.88 -5.52 -12.39
N PRO A 40 3.17 -5.87 -12.54
CA PRO A 40 3.63 -7.25 -12.46
C PRO A 40 3.35 -7.94 -11.11
N LYS A 41 3.14 -7.17 -10.03
CA LYS A 41 2.79 -7.70 -8.70
C LYS A 41 1.37 -8.19 -8.62
N LEU A 42 0.47 -7.56 -9.38
CA LEU A 42 -0.92 -7.99 -9.49
C LEU A 42 -1.08 -9.09 -10.53
N SER A 43 -0.27 -9.12 -11.59
CA SER A 43 -0.35 -10.18 -12.60
C SER A 43 0.04 -11.57 -12.07
N MET A 44 0.88 -11.62 -11.03
CA MET A 44 1.24 -12.87 -10.34
C MET A 44 0.32 -13.22 -9.16
N ALA A 45 -0.61 -12.34 -8.79
CA ALA A 45 -1.52 -12.54 -7.68
C ALA A 45 -2.91 -12.95 -8.17
N VAL A 46 -3.58 -13.83 -7.42
CA VAL A 46 -4.95 -14.27 -7.74
C VAL A 46 -5.95 -13.10 -7.64
N ASP A 47 -5.64 -12.10 -6.81
CA ASP A 47 -6.42 -10.88 -6.61
C ASP A 47 -5.52 -9.80 -5.97
N TRP A 48 -6.11 -8.63 -5.73
CA TRP A 48 -5.61 -7.48 -4.98
C TRP A 48 -5.21 -7.79 -3.53
N GLY A 49 -5.43 -9.01 -3.04
CA GLY A 49 -5.05 -9.45 -1.70
C GLY A 49 -3.56 -9.27 -1.40
N ALA A 50 -2.69 -9.27 -2.41
CA ALA A 50 -1.27 -8.93 -2.24
C ALA A 50 -1.07 -7.51 -1.70
N TYR A 51 -1.89 -6.55 -2.13
CA TYR A 51 -1.83 -5.18 -1.63
C TYR A 51 -2.56 -5.00 -0.30
N ASP A 52 -3.61 -5.78 -0.02
CA ASP A 52 -4.25 -5.76 1.30
C ASP A 52 -3.25 -6.21 2.38
N VAL A 53 -2.38 -7.16 2.04
CA VAL A 53 -1.27 -7.59 2.89
C VAL A 53 -0.23 -6.48 3.12
N VAL A 54 0.00 -5.60 2.14
CA VAL A 54 0.84 -4.39 2.28
C VAL A 54 0.15 -3.36 3.16
N LEU A 55 -1.16 -3.16 2.98
CA LEU A 55 -1.96 -2.18 3.73
C LEU A 55 -2.04 -2.51 5.23
N ASN A 56 -1.91 -3.78 5.58
CA ASN A 56 -1.90 -4.26 6.97
C ASN A 56 -0.56 -4.02 7.69
N ASP A 57 0.46 -3.46 7.03
CA ASP A 57 1.67 -2.97 7.69
C ASP A 57 1.37 -1.67 8.46
N ASP A 58 1.86 -1.59 9.70
CA ASP A 58 1.61 -0.49 10.64
C ASP A 58 2.18 0.86 10.14
N GLN A 59 3.39 0.86 9.58
CA GLN A 59 4.03 2.07 9.06
C GLN A 59 3.34 2.53 7.77
N VAL A 60 2.95 1.59 6.90
CA VAL A 60 2.14 1.89 5.72
C VAL A 60 0.82 2.54 6.16
N LYS A 61 0.10 1.93 7.09
CA LYS A 61 -1.20 2.43 7.55
C LYS A 61 -1.10 3.85 8.13
N SER A 62 -0.11 4.08 8.99
CA SER A 62 0.13 5.36 9.65
C SER A 62 0.44 6.47 8.63
N THR A 63 1.40 6.23 7.73
CA THR A 63 1.83 7.22 6.74
C THR A 63 0.75 7.51 5.69
N LEU A 64 -0.03 6.51 5.27
CA LEU A 64 -1.17 6.73 4.37
C LEU A 64 -2.28 7.54 5.02
N GLN A 65 -2.58 7.28 6.30
CA GLN A 65 -3.54 8.09 7.04
C GLN A 65 -3.11 9.56 7.09
N GLN A 66 -1.82 9.83 7.34
CA GLN A 66 -1.29 11.19 7.32
C GLN A 66 -1.41 11.83 5.93
N ARG A 67 -1.00 11.13 4.86
CA ARG A 67 -1.07 11.63 3.48
C ARG A 67 -2.50 11.98 3.06
N ILE A 68 -3.44 11.06 3.30
CA ILE A 68 -4.85 11.25 2.96
C ILE A 68 -5.45 12.36 3.84
N GLY A 69 -5.18 12.33 5.14
CA GLY A 69 -5.64 13.35 6.09
C GLY A 69 -5.19 14.76 5.70
N ALA A 70 -3.97 14.94 5.18
CA ALA A 70 -3.46 16.23 4.75
C ALA A 70 -4.22 16.83 3.55
N VAL A 71 -4.84 16.00 2.72
CA VAL A 71 -5.72 16.45 1.62
C VAL A 71 -7.13 16.69 2.14
N VAL A 72 -7.67 15.76 2.92
CA VAL A 72 -9.04 15.84 3.48
C VAL A 72 -9.21 17.03 4.43
N ALA A 73 -8.15 17.43 5.14
CA ALA A 73 -8.18 18.58 6.06
C ALA A 73 -8.16 19.94 5.35
N ARG A 74 -8.08 20.00 4.02
CA ARG A 74 -8.10 21.26 3.27
C ARG A 74 -9.52 21.79 3.14
N ASP A 75 -9.66 23.09 3.35
CA ASP A 75 -10.90 23.78 3.00
C ASP A 75 -11.14 23.67 1.51
N TRP A 76 -12.39 23.44 1.15
CA TRP A 76 -12.86 23.42 -0.22
C TRP A 76 -14.04 24.38 -0.36
N ASN A 77 -14.17 24.97 -1.53
CA ASN A 77 -15.27 25.83 -1.91
C ASN A 77 -15.69 25.53 -3.34
N THR A 78 -16.96 25.80 -3.65
CA THR A 78 -17.45 25.77 -5.02
C THR A 78 -17.30 27.14 -5.63
N ILE A 79 -16.66 27.24 -6.79
CA ILE A 79 -16.51 28.47 -7.55
C ILE A 79 -17.34 28.42 -8.83
N PRO A 80 -17.92 29.54 -9.29
CA PRO A 80 -18.58 29.61 -10.58
C PRO A 80 -17.57 29.41 -11.72
N GLY A 81 -18.01 28.76 -12.80
CA GLY A 81 -17.19 28.62 -14.01
C GLY A 81 -16.95 29.96 -14.73
N ASP A 82 -17.87 30.91 -14.54
CA ASP A 82 -17.78 32.29 -15.00
C ASP A 82 -18.46 33.20 -13.96
N GLU A 83 -17.71 34.08 -13.31
CA GLU A 83 -18.23 35.01 -12.30
C GLU A 83 -19.16 36.08 -12.89
N SER A 84 -19.07 36.35 -14.19
CA SER A 84 -19.87 37.36 -14.87
C SER A 84 -21.25 36.84 -15.32
N ASP A 85 -21.44 35.52 -15.40
CA ASP A 85 -22.72 34.90 -15.76
C ASP A 85 -23.54 34.58 -14.50
N PRO A 86 -24.70 35.23 -14.27
CA PRO A 86 -25.56 34.96 -13.13
C PRO A 86 -25.99 33.48 -13.02
N ARG A 87 -26.07 32.75 -14.15
CA ARG A 87 -26.43 31.33 -14.15
C ARG A 87 -25.30 30.47 -13.59
N SER A 88 -24.05 30.81 -13.89
CA SER A 88 -22.87 30.13 -13.36
C SER A 88 -22.74 30.35 -11.85
N VAL A 89 -23.01 31.57 -11.38
CA VAL A 89 -23.06 31.89 -9.94
C VAL A 89 -24.15 31.08 -9.25
N ALA A 90 -25.37 31.08 -9.78
CA ALA A 90 -26.48 30.30 -9.22
C ALA A 90 -26.20 28.79 -9.21
N ALA A 91 -25.56 28.25 -10.25
CA ALA A 91 -25.17 26.84 -10.31
C ALA A 91 -24.12 26.49 -9.25
N ALA A 92 -23.11 27.33 -9.04
CA ALA A 92 -22.10 27.13 -8.00
C ALA A 92 -22.72 27.17 -6.60
N GLU A 93 -23.61 28.12 -6.31
CA GLU A 93 -24.31 28.20 -5.03
C GLU A 93 -25.21 26.98 -4.77
N ALA A 94 -25.88 26.47 -5.81
CA ALA A 94 -26.69 25.26 -5.72
C ALA A 94 -25.81 24.03 -5.44
N PHE A 95 -24.72 23.87 -6.19
CA PHE A 95 -23.79 22.76 -6.04
C PHE A 95 -23.08 22.77 -4.69
N ASP A 96 -22.71 23.95 -4.18
CA ASP A 96 -22.12 24.11 -2.85
C ASP A 96 -23.03 23.53 -1.75
N LYS A 97 -24.35 23.80 -1.84
CA LYS A 97 -25.34 23.21 -0.94
C LYS A 97 -25.39 21.68 -1.08
N THR A 98 -25.28 21.15 -2.30
CA THR A 98 -25.25 19.70 -2.52
C THR A 98 -24.02 19.07 -1.87
N VAL A 99 -22.81 19.57 -2.15
CA VAL A 99 -21.56 19.01 -1.62
C VAL A 99 -21.52 19.11 -0.10
N LYS A 100 -21.96 20.23 0.50
CA LYS A 100 -22.01 20.40 1.98
C LYS A 100 -22.95 19.42 2.68
N ARG A 101 -23.95 18.88 1.99
CA ARG A 101 -24.85 17.84 2.53
C ARG A 101 -24.28 16.44 2.40
N LEU A 102 -23.41 16.22 1.42
CA LEU A 102 -22.71 14.97 1.29
C LEU A 102 -21.70 14.81 2.44
N LYS A 103 -21.36 13.56 2.73
CA LYS A 103 -20.22 13.25 3.60
C LYS A 103 -18.91 13.39 2.80
N TRP A 104 -18.67 14.58 2.24
CA TRP A 104 -17.64 14.84 1.23
C TRP A 104 -16.27 14.38 1.69
N ASP A 105 -15.82 14.82 2.86
CA ASP A 105 -14.52 14.44 3.45
C ASP A 105 -14.34 12.93 3.58
N ARG A 106 -15.40 12.24 4.02
CA ARG A 106 -15.41 10.77 4.14
C ARG A 106 -15.36 10.09 2.77
N THR A 107 -16.05 10.63 1.78
CA THR A 107 -16.05 10.11 0.41
C THR A 107 -14.70 10.33 -0.25
N THR A 108 -14.15 11.54 -0.17
CA THR A 108 -12.84 11.90 -0.68
C THR A 108 -11.74 11.08 -0.02
N GLY A 109 -11.78 10.89 1.30
CA GLY A 109 -10.83 10.03 2.01
C GLY A 109 -10.83 8.58 1.50
N LYS A 110 -12.00 8.04 1.13
CA LYS A 110 -12.10 6.71 0.50
C LYS A 110 -11.62 6.71 -0.95
N MET A 111 -11.93 7.74 -1.73
CA MET A 111 -11.48 7.87 -3.13
C MET A 111 -9.96 8.09 -3.24
N LEU A 112 -9.36 8.76 -2.26
CA LEU A 112 -7.91 8.93 -2.18
C LEU A 112 -7.17 7.60 -1.95
N MET A 113 -7.86 6.51 -1.60
CA MET A 113 -7.26 5.18 -1.64
C MET A 113 -6.82 4.76 -3.06
N GLY A 114 -7.31 5.45 -4.09
CA GLY A 114 -6.75 5.37 -5.44
C GLY A 114 -5.24 5.67 -5.49
N SER A 115 -4.69 6.51 -4.60
CA SER A 115 -3.23 6.72 -4.54
C SER A 115 -2.47 5.49 -4.05
N PHE A 116 -3.09 4.67 -3.20
CA PHE A 116 -2.48 3.43 -2.73
C PHE A 116 -2.58 2.33 -3.78
N TYR A 117 -3.78 2.15 -4.34
CA TYR A 117 -4.09 1.03 -5.22
C TYR A 117 -3.84 1.31 -6.71
N GLY A 118 -3.69 2.56 -7.10
CA GLY A 118 -3.56 3.02 -8.50
C GLY A 118 -4.87 3.64 -9.01
N TYR A 119 -6.02 3.06 -8.65
CA TYR A 119 -7.32 3.63 -8.99
C TYR A 119 -8.41 3.36 -7.95
N SER A 120 -9.49 4.11 -8.04
CA SER A 120 -10.67 4.05 -7.18
C SER A 120 -11.94 4.36 -7.96
N VAL A 121 -13.07 3.81 -7.51
CA VAL A 121 -14.36 3.94 -8.20
C VAL A 121 -15.45 4.28 -7.18
N ALA A 122 -16.23 5.32 -7.46
CA ALA A 122 -17.42 5.68 -6.72
C ALA A 122 -18.67 5.61 -7.60
N GLU A 123 -19.75 5.09 -7.04
CA GLU A 123 -21.07 5.10 -7.65
C GLU A 123 -21.83 6.37 -7.23
N MET A 124 -22.20 7.19 -8.21
CA MET A 124 -23.00 8.39 -8.03
C MET A 124 -24.48 7.99 -7.90
N MET A 125 -25.12 8.39 -6.81
CA MET A 125 -26.56 8.15 -6.62
C MET A 125 -27.33 9.39 -7.07
N TRP A 126 -27.87 9.35 -8.28
CA TRP A 126 -28.68 10.43 -8.84
C TRP A 126 -30.10 10.42 -8.28
N GLY A 127 -30.69 11.60 -8.12
CA GLY A 127 -32.08 11.77 -7.70
C GLY A 127 -32.57 13.20 -7.91
N TYR A 128 -33.85 13.42 -7.64
CA TYR A 128 -34.44 14.75 -7.65
C TYR A 128 -34.48 15.31 -6.23
N ARG A 129 -33.97 16.52 -6.02
CA ARG A 129 -33.99 17.21 -4.73
C ARG A 129 -33.94 18.72 -4.94
N ASP A 130 -34.75 19.46 -4.18
CA ASP A 130 -34.83 20.93 -4.23
C ASP A 130 -35.06 21.50 -5.65
N GLY A 131 -35.82 20.77 -6.47
CA GLY A 131 -36.07 21.14 -7.87
C GLY A 131 -34.91 20.86 -8.83
N LEU A 132 -33.83 20.24 -8.36
CA LEU A 132 -32.65 19.88 -9.15
C LEU A 132 -32.58 18.37 -9.37
N PHE A 133 -32.06 17.97 -10.53
CA PHE A 133 -31.58 16.61 -10.77
C PHE A 133 -30.09 16.56 -10.41
N ASP A 134 -29.76 15.93 -9.28
CA ASP A 134 -28.43 16.01 -8.68
C ASP A 134 -28.07 14.72 -7.92
N PHE A 135 -26.84 14.62 -7.42
CA PHE A 135 -26.41 13.49 -6.60
C PHE A 135 -26.92 13.61 -5.16
N VAL A 136 -27.62 12.57 -4.70
CA VAL A 136 -28.16 12.46 -3.35
C VAL A 136 -27.22 11.71 -2.39
N ASP A 137 -26.30 10.91 -2.93
CA ASP A 137 -25.29 10.14 -2.19
C ASP A 137 -24.14 9.71 -3.13
N ILE A 138 -22.98 9.36 -2.56
CA ILE A 138 -21.83 8.83 -3.30
C ILE A 138 -21.30 7.59 -2.57
N LYS A 139 -21.30 6.44 -3.27
CA LYS A 139 -20.87 5.17 -2.70
C LYS A 139 -19.56 4.70 -3.31
N VAL A 140 -18.47 4.88 -2.57
CA VAL A 140 -17.17 4.32 -2.98
C VAL A 140 -17.24 2.79 -2.95
N ARG A 141 -16.92 2.17 -4.08
CA ARG A 141 -16.94 0.72 -4.29
C ARG A 141 -15.51 0.20 -4.37
N HIS A 142 -15.33 -1.07 -4.03
CA HIS A 142 -14.02 -1.70 -4.18
C HIS A 142 -13.65 -1.78 -5.65
N ALA A 143 -12.54 -1.17 -6.03
CA ALA A 143 -12.06 -1.01 -7.40
C ALA A 143 -11.96 -2.36 -8.13
N ARG A 144 -11.43 -3.41 -7.47
CA ARG A 144 -11.33 -4.80 -8.01
C ARG A 144 -12.56 -5.35 -8.74
N ARG A 145 -13.76 -4.84 -8.43
CA ARG A 145 -15.02 -5.24 -9.08
C ARG A 145 -15.14 -4.74 -10.53
N PHE A 146 -14.27 -3.82 -10.95
CA PHE A 146 -14.35 -3.16 -12.24
C PHE A 146 -13.12 -3.47 -13.11
N ARG A 147 -13.31 -3.46 -14.43
CA ARG A 147 -12.27 -3.60 -15.46
C ARG A 147 -12.58 -2.66 -16.62
N TYR A 148 -11.61 -2.40 -17.46
CA TYR A 148 -11.77 -1.65 -18.70
C TYR A 148 -11.79 -2.60 -19.90
N ASP A 149 -12.64 -2.31 -20.89
CA ASP A 149 -12.58 -2.98 -22.18
C ASP A 149 -11.61 -2.27 -23.16
N ALA A 150 -11.59 -2.74 -24.41
CA ALA A 150 -10.71 -2.20 -25.45
C ALA A 150 -10.94 -0.74 -25.79
N GLN A 151 -12.10 -0.18 -25.45
CA GLN A 151 -12.46 1.19 -25.74
C GLN A 151 -12.43 2.07 -24.48
N ASP A 152 -11.78 1.61 -23.40
CA ASP A 152 -11.75 2.27 -22.09
C ASP A 152 -13.13 2.47 -21.45
N ASN A 153 -14.10 1.63 -21.78
CA ASN A 153 -15.36 1.62 -21.04
C ASN A 153 -15.20 0.86 -19.73
N LEU A 154 -15.69 1.47 -18.65
CA LEU A 154 -15.74 0.83 -17.34
C LEU A 154 -16.78 -0.31 -17.36
N ARG A 155 -16.35 -1.51 -17.01
CA ARG A 155 -17.19 -2.70 -16.87
C ARG A 155 -17.15 -3.24 -15.46
N MET A 156 -18.28 -3.74 -14.96
CA MET A 156 -18.34 -4.42 -13.67
C MET A 156 -18.34 -5.94 -13.88
N LEU A 157 -17.45 -6.63 -13.19
CA LEU A 157 -17.40 -8.10 -13.17
C LEU A 157 -18.63 -8.64 -12.42
N VAL A 158 -19.35 -9.56 -13.05
CA VAL A 158 -20.53 -10.22 -12.47
C VAL A 158 -20.41 -11.74 -12.60
N PRO A 159 -21.00 -12.53 -11.68
CA PRO A 159 -21.06 -13.98 -11.82
C PRO A 159 -21.68 -14.38 -13.17
N GLY A 160 -21.07 -15.34 -13.86
CA GLY A 160 -21.58 -15.85 -15.14
C GLY A 160 -21.26 -15.00 -16.38
N ASN A 161 -20.76 -13.77 -16.22
CA ASN A 161 -20.24 -12.97 -17.33
C ASN A 161 -18.82 -12.48 -17.03
N MET A 162 -17.84 -13.20 -17.56
CA MET A 162 -16.42 -12.94 -17.35
C MET A 162 -15.91 -11.68 -18.06
N GLN A 163 -16.65 -11.14 -19.04
CA GLN A 163 -16.35 -9.86 -19.68
C GLN A 163 -16.96 -8.67 -18.93
N GLY A 164 -17.77 -8.94 -17.91
CA GLY A 164 -18.49 -7.92 -17.15
C GLY A 164 -19.58 -7.20 -17.96
N GLU A 165 -20.36 -6.41 -17.24
CA GLU A 165 -21.41 -5.55 -17.81
C GLU A 165 -20.87 -4.13 -17.99
N ILE A 166 -21.20 -3.47 -19.11
CA ILE A 166 -20.83 -2.08 -19.33
C ILE A 166 -21.57 -1.17 -18.34
N MET A 167 -20.83 -0.27 -17.70
CA MET A 167 -21.41 0.66 -16.74
C MET A 167 -22.06 1.85 -17.45
N PRO A 168 -23.23 2.34 -16.98
CA PRO A 168 -23.88 3.49 -17.57
C PRO A 168 -23.00 4.74 -17.54
N GLU A 169 -23.09 5.56 -18.57
CA GLU A 169 -22.45 6.88 -18.60
C GLU A 169 -22.90 7.74 -17.41
N ARG A 170 -21.99 8.59 -16.89
CA ARG A 170 -22.24 9.51 -15.77
C ARG A 170 -22.64 8.86 -14.44
N LYS A 171 -22.69 7.53 -14.35
CA LYS A 171 -23.05 6.79 -13.12
C LYS A 171 -21.87 6.61 -12.17
N PHE A 172 -20.64 6.54 -12.68
CA PHE A 172 -19.45 6.27 -11.88
C PHE A 172 -18.43 7.40 -11.99
N TRP A 173 -17.89 7.80 -10.85
CA TRP A 173 -16.70 8.62 -10.73
C TRP A 173 -15.48 7.70 -10.58
N VAL A 174 -14.57 7.76 -11.55
CA VAL A 174 -13.30 7.03 -11.49
C VAL A 174 -12.15 8.00 -11.29
N HIS A 175 -11.20 7.61 -10.46
CA HIS A 175 -9.98 8.35 -10.19
C HIS A 175 -8.80 7.38 -10.25
N ALA A 176 -7.89 7.61 -11.19
CA ALA A 176 -6.68 6.83 -11.41
C ALA A 176 -5.44 7.75 -11.33
N VAL A 177 -4.35 7.26 -10.74
CA VAL A 177 -3.15 8.05 -10.44
C VAL A 177 -1.86 7.22 -10.48
N GLY A 178 -0.73 7.91 -10.61
CA GLY A 178 0.60 7.33 -10.42
C GLY A 178 1.17 6.56 -11.61
N ALA A 179 0.38 6.40 -12.68
CA ALA A 179 0.90 5.86 -13.92
C ALA A 179 2.00 6.77 -14.50
N PRO A 180 3.07 6.19 -15.10
CA PRO A 180 4.10 6.95 -15.79
C PRO A 180 3.68 7.41 -17.19
N ASP A 181 2.58 6.89 -17.72
CA ASP A 181 2.04 7.15 -19.06
C ASP A 181 0.51 7.31 -19.02
N ASP A 182 -0.05 7.88 -20.09
CA ASP A 182 -1.50 8.11 -20.23
C ASP A 182 -2.27 6.83 -20.64
N ASP A 183 -1.56 5.74 -20.93
CA ASP A 183 -2.10 4.47 -21.44
C ASP A 183 -2.46 3.45 -20.34
N SER A 184 -2.45 3.90 -19.08
CA SER A 184 -2.62 3.05 -17.91
C SER A 184 -3.88 3.45 -17.14
N PRO A 185 -5.08 2.99 -17.56
CA PRO A 185 -6.35 3.40 -16.95
C PRO A 185 -6.51 2.93 -15.49
N TYR A 186 -5.73 1.95 -15.07
CA TYR A 186 -5.67 1.48 -13.68
C TYR A 186 -4.69 2.25 -12.80
N GLY A 187 -3.91 3.18 -13.37
CA GLY A 187 -2.84 3.85 -12.65
C GLY A 187 -1.70 2.92 -12.22
N LEU A 188 -0.83 3.43 -11.35
CA LEU A 188 0.18 2.66 -10.64
C LEU A 188 0.29 3.18 -9.20
N GLY A 189 -0.32 2.46 -8.27
CA GLY A 189 -0.44 2.90 -6.88
C GLY A 189 0.83 2.74 -6.06
N LEU A 190 0.87 3.39 -4.89
CA LEU A 190 1.96 3.26 -3.92
C LEU A 190 2.19 1.81 -3.47
N ALA A 191 1.16 0.96 -3.48
CA ALA A 191 1.28 -0.44 -3.10
C ALA A 191 2.32 -1.21 -3.95
N HIS A 192 2.50 -0.83 -5.22
CA HIS A 192 3.57 -1.34 -6.09
C HIS A 192 4.95 -1.18 -5.45
N TRP A 193 5.25 0.04 -5.01
CA TRP A 193 6.54 0.42 -4.44
C TRP A 193 6.73 -0.10 -3.01
N LEU A 194 5.64 -0.18 -2.25
CA LEU A 194 5.63 -0.62 -0.86
C LEU A 194 5.69 -2.15 -0.68
N TYR A 195 5.46 -2.91 -1.75
CA TYR A 195 5.49 -4.37 -1.71
C TYR A 195 6.81 -4.93 -1.14
N TRP A 196 7.96 -4.44 -1.63
CA TRP A 196 9.26 -4.96 -1.19
C TRP A 196 9.64 -4.55 0.23
N PRO A 197 9.56 -3.26 0.64
CA PRO A 197 9.85 -2.86 2.01
C PRO A 197 9.02 -3.62 3.05
N THR A 198 7.71 -3.77 2.81
CA THR A 198 6.83 -4.49 3.75
C THR A 198 7.14 -6.00 3.81
N LEU A 199 7.44 -6.63 2.67
CA LEU A 199 7.85 -8.03 2.62
C LEU A 199 9.16 -8.26 3.39
N PHE A 200 10.16 -7.41 3.18
CA PHE A 200 11.45 -7.53 3.85
C PHE A 200 11.36 -7.24 5.35
N LYS A 201 10.60 -6.22 5.76
CA LYS A 201 10.32 -5.96 7.18
C LYS A 201 9.68 -7.16 7.85
N ARG A 202 8.61 -7.73 7.27
CA ARG A 202 7.91 -8.88 7.85
C ARG A 202 8.80 -10.12 7.97
N ASN A 203 9.60 -10.40 6.95
CA ASN A 203 10.57 -11.50 7.00
C ASN A 203 11.67 -11.22 8.04
N GLY A 204 12.14 -9.97 8.15
CA GLY A 204 13.09 -9.53 9.17
C GLY A 204 12.57 -9.81 10.59
N ILE A 205 11.33 -9.40 10.89
CA ILE A 205 10.67 -9.68 12.18
C ILE A 205 10.52 -11.19 12.41
N ARG A 206 10.14 -11.96 11.38
CA ARG A 206 10.03 -13.42 11.50
C ARG A 206 11.38 -14.05 11.86
N PHE A 207 12.45 -13.68 11.18
CA PHE A 207 13.79 -14.18 11.48
C PHE A 207 14.29 -13.71 12.84
N TRP A 208 13.95 -12.49 13.23
CA TRP A 208 14.26 -11.97 14.56
C TRP A 208 13.59 -12.79 15.66
N ASN A 209 12.30 -13.13 15.51
CA ASN A 209 11.60 -13.98 16.48
C ASN A 209 12.22 -15.38 16.57
N ILE A 210 12.59 -15.99 15.44
CA ILE A 210 13.28 -17.30 15.43
C ILE A 210 14.66 -17.19 16.11
N PHE A 211 15.36 -16.08 15.87
CA PHE A 211 16.65 -15.81 16.51
C PHE A 211 16.49 -15.66 18.03
N LEU A 212 15.51 -14.87 18.49
CA LEU A 212 15.24 -14.68 19.92
C LEU A 212 14.89 -16.00 20.61
N ASP A 213 14.11 -16.86 19.95
CA ASP A 213 13.76 -18.19 20.46
C ASP A 213 14.99 -19.09 20.64
N LYS A 214 15.89 -19.13 19.64
CA LYS A 214 17.17 -19.87 19.72
C LYS A 214 18.17 -19.26 20.70
N PHE A 215 18.13 -17.95 20.90
CA PHE A 215 18.94 -17.29 21.92
C PHE A 215 18.45 -17.60 23.34
N GLY A 216 17.14 -17.77 23.51
CA GLY A 216 16.54 -18.20 24.78
C GLY A 216 16.79 -19.67 25.10
N THR A 217 16.91 -20.53 24.06
CA THR A 217 17.05 -21.98 24.21
C THR A 217 18.32 -22.49 23.52
N PRO A 218 19.48 -22.54 24.23
CA PRO A 218 20.72 -23.03 23.63
C PRO A 218 20.55 -24.49 23.18
N THR A 219 21.07 -24.81 21.99
CA THR A 219 21.00 -26.18 21.46
C THR A 219 22.01 -27.06 22.21
N ALA A 220 21.53 -28.04 22.97
CA ALA A 220 22.39 -28.98 23.66
C ALA A 220 22.88 -30.08 22.69
N LYS A 221 24.20 -30.31 22.66
CA LYS A 221 24.86 -31.39 21.93
C LYS A 221 25.43 -32.38 22.95
N GLY A 222 24.90 -33.60 22.96
CA GLY A 222 25.49 -34.72 23.68
C GLY A 222 26.46 -35.50 22.80
N THR A 223 27.62 -35.88 23.33
CA THR A 223 28.55 -36.81 22.68
C THR A 223 28.69 -38.09 23.51
N TYR A 224 28.80 -39.23 22.83
CA TYR A 224 28.95 -40.54 23.46
C TYR A 224 29.91 -41.43 22.63
N PRO A 225 30.65 -42.37 23.27
CA PRO A 225 31.52 -43.31 22.56
C PRO A 225 30.77 -44.25 21.62
N GLN A 226 31.39 -44.70 20.52
CA GLN A 226 30.76 -45.61 19.55
C GLN A 226 30.28 -46.95 20.13
N SER A 227 30.83 -47.38 21.26
CA SER A 227 30.45 -48.62 21.96
C SER A 227 29.26 -48.49 22.92
N THR A 228 28.59 -47.33 22.96
CA THR A 228 27.49 -47.05 23.90
C THR A 228 26.22 -47.83 23.52
N SER A 229 25.53 -48.39 24.52
CA SER A 229 24.30 -49.15 24.27
C SER A 229 23.12 -48.25 23.87
N PRO A 230 22.14 -48.76 23.09
CA PRO A 230 20.96 -47.97 22.70
C PRO A 230 20.17 -47.40 23.89
N GLU A 231 20.14 -48.10 25.01
CA GLU A 231 19.45 -47.65 26.23
C GLU A 231 20.15 -46.43 26.86
N GLN A 232 21.47 -46.40 26.83
CA GLN A 232 22.27 -45.27 27.32
C GLN A 232 22.14 -44.05 26.40
N VAL A 233 22.05 -44.25 25.08
CA VAL A 233 21.76 -43.18 24.12
C VAL A 233 20.39 -42.55 24.39
N ASN A 234 19.35 -43.37 24.64
CA ASN A 234 18.02 -42.86 24.98
C ASN A 234 17.99 -42.09 26.31
N LYS A 235 18.73 -42.55 27.33
CA LYS A 235 18.88 -41.80 28.59
C LYS A 235 19.56 -40.45 28.39
N LEU A 236 20.61 -40.39 27.56
CA LEU A 236 21.26 -39.13 27.20
C LEU A 236 20.32 -38.20 26.45
N LEU A 237 19.52 -38.71 25.52
CA LEU A 237 18.54 -37.92 24.77
C LEU A 237 17.42 -37.37 25.68
N GLN A 238 16.92 -38.18 26.62
CA GLN A 238 15.99 -37.72 27.66
C GLN A 238 16.61 -36.65 28.55
N ALA A 239 17.89 -36.80 28.94
CA ALA A 239 18.60 -35.77 29.69
C ALA A 239 18.74 -34.47 28.87
N LEU A 240 19.07 -34.54 27.58
CA LEU A 240 19.14 -33.37 26.69
C LEU A 240 17.78 -32.66 26.53
N GLN A 241 16.68 -33.42 26.47
CA GLN A 241 15.32 -32.87 26.46
C GLN A 241 14.96 -32.21 27.79
N ALA A 242 15.39 -32.80 28.91
CA ALA A 242 15.25 -32.19 30.23
C ALA A 242 16.03 -30.87 30.31
N ILE A 243 17.24 -30.77 29.77
CA ILE A 243 18.00 -29.50 29.70
C ILE A 243 17.24 -28.38 28.99
N ALA A 244 16.56 -28.72 27.90
CA ALA A 244 15.80 -27.74 27.13
C ALA A 244 14.58 -27.21 27.90
N THR A 245 14.16 -27.87 28.97
CA THR A 245 12.92 -27.59 29.71
C THR A 245 13.15 -27.21 31.18
N ASP A 246 14.20 -27.77 31.81
CA ASP A 246 14.52 -27.71 33.23
C ASP A 246 16.02 -27.41 33.42
N SER A 247 16.31 -26.49 34.32
CA SER A 247 17.65 -25.92 34.57
C SER A 247 18.65 -26.87 35.25
N GLY A 248 18.31 -28.15 35.49
CA GLY A 248 19.17 -29.11 36.19
C GLY A 248 19.01 -30.55 35.70
N PHE A 249 20.14 -31.23 35.50
CA PHE A 249 20.20 -32.62 35.02
C PHE A 249 21.52 -33.28 35.44
N VAL A 250 21.53 -34.61 35.54
CA VAL A 250 22.71 -35.42 35.91
C VAL A 250 23.12 -36.25 34.71
N VAL A 251 24.40 -36.17 34.32
CA VAL A 251 24.97 -36.93 33.20
C VAL A 251 25.95 -37.98 33.74
N PRO A 252 25.95 -39.22 33.22
CA PRO A 252 26.94 -40.24 33.60
C PRO A 252 28.39 -39.80 33.29
N GLU A 253 29.31 -40.20 34.16
CA GLU A 253 30.74 -39.91 34.03
C GLU A 253 31.28 -40.47 32.69
N GLY A 254 31.86 -39.60 31.85
CA GLY A 254 32.36 -39.95 30.50
C GLY A 254 31.48 -39.53 29.32
N MET A 255 30.24 -39.04 29.55
CA MET A 255 29.42 -38.39 28.53
C MET A 255 29.56 -36.87 28.64
N ALA A 256 29.87 -36.19 27.53
CA ALA A 256 29.98 -34.73 27.51
C ALA A 256 28.72 -34.11 26.90
N VAL A 257 28.20 -33.07 27.57
CA VAL A 257 27.14 -32.23 27.06
C VAL A 257 27.68 -30.83 26.87
N GLU A 258 27.63 -30.36 25.64
CA GLU A 258 28.03 -29.01 25.27
C GLU A 258 26.80 -28.22 24.83
N LEU A 259 26.59 -27.05 25.42
CA LEU A 259 25.63 -26.09 24.90
C LEU A 259 26.26 -25.40 23.70
N LEU A 260 25.75 -25.70 22.50
CA LEU A 260 26.12 -24.99 21.29
C LEU A 260 25.48 -23.61 21.33
N THR A 261 26.24 -22.61 21.75
CA THR A 261 25.90 -21.22 21.47
C THR A 261 26.20 -20.92 20.01
N ALA A 262 25.25 -20.34 19.28
CA ALA A 262 25.53 -19.78 17.96
C ALA A 262 26.72 -18.81 18.07
N ALA A 263 27.78 -19.04 17.30
CA ALA A 263 28.99 -18.23 17.34
C ALA A 263 28.63 -16.73 17.20
N LYS A 264 29.20 -15.90 18.08
CA LYS A 264 28.94 -14.46 18.22
C LYS A 264 29.41 -13.60 17.02
N SER A 265 29.56 -14.16 15.83
CA SER A 265 30.11 -13.46 14.68
C SER A 265 29.00 -12.92 13.79
N GLY A 266 28.59 -11.69 14.09
CA GLY A 266 27.66 -10.91 13.31
C GLY A 266 26.38 -10.62 14.10
N THR A 267 26.35 -9.49 14.80
CA THR A 267 25.09 -8.86 15.21
C THR A 267 24.34 -8.50 13.93
N ALA A 268 23.60 -9.45 13.36
CA ALA A 268 22.54 -9.12 12.43
C ALA A 268 21.53 -8.28 13.22
N ASP A 269 21.64 -6.97 13.12
CA ASP A 269 20.74 -6.05 13.80
C ASP A 269 19.41 -6.05 13.04
N PHE A 270 18.57 -7.05 13.37
CA PHE A 270 17.23 -7.19 12.81
C PHE A 270 16.38 -5.96 13.07
N HIS A 271 16.62 -5.26 14.18
CA HIS A 271 15.95 -4.00 14.49
C HIS A 271 16.36 -2.90 13.50
N GLN A 272 17.66 -2.77 13.19
CA GLN A 272 18.13 -1.82 12.16
C GLN A 272 17.54 -2.11 10.78
N LEU A 273 17.37 -3.39 10.41
CA LEU A 273 16.68 -3.76 9.18
C LEU A 273 15.22 -3.27 9.19
N CYS A 274 14.49 -3.51 10.28
CA CYS A 274 13.09 -3.08 10.40
C CYS A 274 12.98 -1.55 10.32
N ALA A 275 13.81 -0.83 11.07
CA ALA A 275 13.85 0.63 11.05
C ALA A 275 14.20 1.19 9.66
N TYR A 276 15.14 0.57 8.95
CA TYR A 276 15.47 0.98 7.58
C TYR A 276 14.27 0.81 6.64
N MET A 277 13.53 -0.29 6.76
CA MET A 277 12.32 -0.52 5.96
C MET A 277 11.21 0.47 6.32
N ASP A 278 11.04 0.79 7.60
CA ASP A 278 10.05 1.80 8.04
C ASP A 278 10.37 3.20 7.53
N SER A 279 11.65 3.59 7.52
CA SER A 279 12.07 4.85 6.91
C SER A 279 11.88 4.82 5.39
N ALA A 280 12.12 3.69 4.72
CA ALA A 280 11.87 3.56 3.27
C ALA A 280 10.37 3.70 2.93
N ILE A 281 9.50 3.08 3.73
CA ILE A 281 8.03 3.22 3.60
C ILE A 281 7.64 4.70 3.77
N SER A 282 8.13 5.37 4.82
CA SER A 282 7.87 6.80 5.04
C SER A 282 8.33 7.68 3.88
N LYS A 283 9.51 7.41 3.29
CA LYS A 283 9.99 8.13 2.10
C LYS A 283 9.07 7.94 0.89
N VAL A 284 8.61 6.72 0.64
CA VAL A 284 7.73 6.43 -0.50
C VAL A 284 6.37 7.13 -0.34
N VAL A 285 5.81 7.12 0.87
CA VAL A 285 4.47 7.66 1.11
C VAL A 285 4.45 9.18 1.33
N LEU A 286 5.40 9.73 2.08
CA LEU A 286 5.40 11.13 2.50
C LEU A 286 6.54 11.96 1.92
N SER A 287 7.50 11.33 1.23
CA SER A 287 8.73 11.97 0.72
C SER A 287 9.56 12.66 1.82
N GLN A 288 9.39 12.24 3.08
CA GLN A 288 10.03 12.78 4.28
C GLN A 288 10.29 11.62 5.26
N THR A 289 11.38 11.68 6.03
CA THR A 289 11.69 10.70 7.10
C THR A 289 11.67 11.27 8.51
N MET A 290 11.77 12.59 8.67
CA MET A 290 12.07 13.20 9.98
C MET A 290 10.85 13.34 10.91
N THR A 291 9.63 13.37 10.37
CA THR A 291 8.41 13.61 11.15
C THR A 291 7.75 12.34 11.70
N THR A 292 7.97 11.18 11.07
CA THR A 292 7.39 9.90 11.52
C THR A 292 8.27 9.19 12.55
N ASP A 293 9.60 9.30 12.44
CA ASP A 293 10.55 8.49 13.21
C ASP A 293 11.07 9.18 14.50
N ASN A 294 10.73 10.45 14.75
CA ASN A 294 11.23 11.20 15.91
C ASN A 294 10.29 11.14 17.13
N GLY A 295 10.39 10.03 17.85
CA GLY A 295 10.06 9.93 19.29
C GLY A 295 11.28 10.16 20.21
N SER A 296 12.36 10.81 19.75
CA SER A 296 13.52 11.09 20.60
C SER A 296 13.37 12.42 21.37
N PRO A 297 13.48 12.42 22.71
CA PRO A 297 13.34 13.62 23.53
C PRO A 297 14.59 14.48 23.41
N ARG A 298 14.60 15.40 22.44
CA ARG A 298 15.71 16.34 22.26
C ARG A 298 15.51 17.57 23.15
N SER A 299 15.67 17.43 24.46
CA SER A 299 15.83 18.59 25.37
C SER A 299 16.42 18.26 26.75
N LEU A 300 17.60 17.66 26.83
CA LEU A 300 18.45 17.81 28.03
C LEU A 300 19.91 17.94 27.58
N LEU A 301 20.31 19.17 27.26
CA LEU A 301 21.72 19.54 27.27
C LEU A 301 22.24 19.36 28.70
N PRO A 302 23.38 18.71 28.94
CA PRO A 302 24.01 18.74 30.25
C PRO A 302 24.56 20.15 30.44
N MET A 303 23.97 20.93 31.35
CA MET A 303 24.61 22.14 31.84
C MET A 303 25.87 21.71 32.59
N SER A 304 27.03 21.93 31.98
CA SER A 304 28.32 21.74 32.63
C SER A 304 28.50 22.78 33.73
N ASN A 305 28.73 22.31 34.95
CA ASN A 305 29.21 23.12 36.07
C ASN A 305 30.45 23.90 35.66
N ALA A 306 30.39 25.23 35.76
CA ALA A 306 31.55 26.09 35.78
C ALA A 306 31.60 26.81 37.14
N THR A 307 32.40 26.23 38.04
CA THR A 307 32.86 26.87 39.28
C THR A 307 34.14 27.66 38.99
N THR A 308 34.29 28.84 39.62
CA THR A 308 35.53 29.66 39.79
C THR A 308 36.12 30.30 38.52
N ARG A 309 36.43 31.59 38.44
CA ARG A 309 36.86 32.60 39.44
C ARG A 309 36.20 33.95 39.18
#